data_AF-A0A6J1VZ27-F1
#
_entry.id   AF-A0A6J1VZ27-F1
#
_cell.length_a   1.000
_cell.length_b   1.000
_cell.length_c   1.000
_cell.angle_alpha   90.00
_cell.angle_beta   90.00
_cell.angle_gamma   90.00
#
_symmetry.space_group_name_H-M   'P 1'
#
loop_
_entity.id
_entity.type
_entity.pdbx_description
1 polymer ?
#
loop_
_entity_poly.entity_id
_entity_poly.type
_entity_poly.pdbx_seq_one_letter_code
_entity_poly.pdbx_strand_id
1 'polypeptide(L)'
;MNTENVILQAREEEGAKYERTFMASQLIDWLIQEGEAATRAEAEQLGRRLLEHGIIQHVSSKHHFMDSNLLYQFRMNFRRRRRLMELLTEKSHLVPESHDSPFCLRKQNHDHKKHTTFLSVLKRTVTPEELLRPGAPYARKTFTIIGDAVGWGFVVRGNKPCHVQAVDPSGPAAASGMKVCQFVISVNGLNVLHADYRTVSNLILTGPRTIVMEVMEEIEP
;
A
#
# COMPACT_ATOMS: atom_id res chain seq x y z
N MET A 1 -23.87 11.05 -17.90
CA MET A 1 -24.86 10.81 -16.83
C MET A 1 -24.28 9.71 -15.96
N ASN A 2 -23.87 9.87 -14.69
CA ASN A 2 -24.05 10.90 -13.67
C ASN A 2 -22.72 11.29 -13.04
N THR A 3 -22.48 12.58 -12.88
CA THR A 3 -21.44 13.15 -12.03
C THR A 3 -21.81 12.94 -10.56
N GLU A 4 -20.99 12.16 -9.87
CA GLU A 4 -20.62 12.36 -8.46
C GLU A 4 -21.70 12.20 -7.38
N ASN A 5 -22.26 11.00 -7.23
CA ASN A 5 -22.71 10.53 -5.91
C ASN A 5 -21.48 10.03 -5.12
N VAL A 6 -20.55 10.94 -4.83
CA VAL A 6 -19.34 10.60 -4.08
C VAL A 6 -19.73 10.50 -2.61
N ILE A 7 -19.99 9.28 -2.14
CA ILE A 7 -20.31 8.99 -0.73
C ILE A 7 -19.17 9.40 0.22
N LEU A 8 -17.92 9.38 -0.27
CA LEU A 8 -16.71 9.70 0.48
C LEU A 8 -16.37 11.19 0.40
N GLN A 9 -16.60 11.93 1.47
CA GLN A 9 -16.45 13.38 1.51
C GLN A 9 -15.63 13.84 2.72
N ALA A 10 -15.19 15.10 2.72
CA ALA A 10 -14.62 15.71 3.91
C ALA A 10 -15.75 16.20 4.82
N ARG A 11 -15.70 15.90 6.12
CA ARG A 11 -16.72 16.28 7.11
C ARG A 11 -16.08 16.66 8.43
N GLU A 12 -16.82 17.39 9.26
CA GLU A 12 -16.37 17.83 10.58
C GLU A 12 -17.26 17.23 11.67
N GLU A 13 -16.65 16.73 12.74
CA GLU A 13 -17.34 16.21 13.93
C GLU A 13 -16.55 16.59 15.19
N GLU A 14 -17.24 17.11 16.21
CA GLU A 14 -16.63 17.61 17.46
C GLU A 14 -15.46 18.61 17.25
N GLY A 15 -15.49 19.41 16.19
CA GLY A 15 -14.43 20.38 15.84
C GLY A 15 -13.19 19.76 15.18
N ALA A 16 -13.22 18.46 14.89
CA ALA A 16 -12.19 17.76 14.14
C ALA A 16 -12.64 17.52 12.69
N LYS A 17 -11.77 17.85 11.73
CA LYS A 17 -12.03 17.61 10.32
C LYS A 17 -11.50 16.23 9.91
N TYR A 18 -12.38 15.44 9.30
CA TYR A 18 -12.10 14.11 8.78
C TYR A 18 -12.27 14.08 7.26
N GLU A 19 -11.29 13.53 6.56
CA GLU A 19 -11.29 13.42 5.10
C GLU A 19 -11.75 12.01 4.67
N ARG A 20 -12.45 11.91 3.53
CA ARG A 20 -12.96 10.62 2.98
C ARG A 20 -13.84 9.84 3.96
N THR A 21 -14.76 10.54 4.63
CA THR A 21 -15.76 9.95 5.52
C THR A 21 -17.08 9.71 4.78
N PHE A 22 -17.90 8.84 5.36
CA PHE A 22 -19.27 8.58 4.94
C PHE A 22 -20.19 8.45 6.15
N MET A 23 -21.49 8.71 5.98
CA MET A 23 -22.50 8.41 7.00
C MET A 23 -22.92 6.95 6.90
N ALA A 24 -23.19 6.29 8.03
CA ALA A 24 -23.68 4.91 8.02
C ALA A 24 -24.98 4.76 7.22
N SER A 25 -25.92 5.69 7.37
CA SER A 25 -27.18 5.73 6.64
C SER A 25 -26.98 5.76 5.12
N GLN A 26 -26.03 6.57 4.64
CA GLN A 26 -25.68 6.66 3.21
C GLN A 26 -25.00 5.39 2.69
N LEU A 27 -24.16 4.75 3.51
CA LEU A 27 -23.54 3.48 3.11
C LEU A 27 -24.60 2.40 2.99
N ILE A 28 -25.57 2.37 3.91
CA ILE A 28 -26.70 1.44 3.86
C ILE A 28 -27.56 1.67 2.62
N ASP A 29 -27.90 2.93 2.31
CA ASP A 29 -28.64 3.27 1.09
C ASP A 29 -27.91 2.77 -0.16
N TRP A 30 -26.59 2.99 -0.22
CA TRP A 30 -25.77 2.56 -1.33
C TRP A 30 -25.69 1.03 -1.45
N LEU A 31 -25.53 0.30 -0.34
CA LEU A 31 -25.50 -1.17 -0.35
C LEU A 31 -26.80 -1.78 -0.87
N ILE A 32 -27.94 -1.20 -0.52
CA ILE A 32 -29.24 -1.64 -1.02
C ILE A 32 -29.39 -1.30 -2.50
N GLN A 33 -28.99 -0.09 -2.89
CA GLN A 33 -29.07 0.37 -4.28
C GLN A 33 -28.24 -0.52 -5.23
N GLU A 34 -27.05 -0.94 -4.81
CA GLU A 34 -26.17 -1.83 -5.58
C GLU A 34 -26.55 -3.32 -5.47
N GLY A 35 -27.55 -3.67 -4.64
CA GLY A 35 -28.03 -5.04 -4.48
C GLY A 35 -27.17 -5.93 -3.57
N GLU A 36 -26.27 -5.35 -2.79
CA GLU A 36 -25.43 -6.07 -1.81
C GLU A 36 -26.20 -6.47 -0.54
N ALA A 37 -27.36 -5.84 -0.29
CA ALA A 37 -28.28 -6.17 0.79
C ALA A 37 -29.73 -5.96 0.34
N ALA A 38 -30.66 -6.83 0.77
CA ALA A 38 -32.07 -6.70 0.42
C ALA A 38 -32.83 -5.77 1.38
N THR A 39 -32.31 -5.59 2.61
CA THR A 39 -32.93 -4.74 3.64
C THR A 39 -31.89 -3.87 4.36
N ARG A 40 -32.36 -2.80 5.02
CA ARG A 40 -31.50 -1.95 5.86
C ARG A 40 -30.86 -2.73 7.01
N ALA A 41 -31.59 -3.69 7.59
CA ALA A 41 -31.07 -4.53 8.68
C ALA A 41 -29.91 -5.43 8.20
N GLU A 42 -30.03 -6.02 7.01
CA GLU A 42 -28.94 -6.80 6.40
C GLU A 42 -27.72 -5.93 6.07
N ALA A 43 -27.94 -4.73 5.50
CA ALA A 43 -26.89 -3.77 5.20
C ALA A 43 -26.18 -3.28 6.48
N GLU A 44 -26.93 -3.04 7.56
CA GLU A 44 -26.36 -2.70 8.86
C GLU A 44 -25.49 -3.83 9.39
N GLN A 45 -25.95 -5.08 9.31
CA GLN A 45 -25.18 -6.24 9.74
C GLN A 45 -23.91 -6.44 8.90
N LEU A 46 -23.95 -6.14 7.60
CA LEU A 46 -22.76 -6.08 6.76
C LEU A 46 -21.79 -5.00 7.27
N GLY A 47 -22.27 -3.79 7.54
CA GLY A 47 -21.47 -2.70 8.09
C GLY A 47 -20.83 -3.02 9.44
N ARG A 48 -21.53 -3.73 10.32
CA ARG A 48 -20.96 -4.24 11.59
C ARG A 48 -19.77 -5.17 11.34
N ARG A 49 -19.93 -6.15 10.44
CA ARG A 49 -18.82 -7.05 10.06
C ARG A 49 -17.64 -6.28 9.48
N LEU A 50 -17.89 -5.28 8.63
CA LEU A 50 -16.82 -4.43 8.10
C LEU A 50 -16.06 -3.70 9.22
N LEU A 51 -16.76 -3.24 10.27
CA LEU A 51 -16.14 -2.57 11.42
C LEU A 51 -15.34 -3.56 12.28
N GLU A 52 -15.91 -4.73 12.58
CA GLU A 52 -15.28 -5.80 13.38
C GLU A 52 -14.00 -6.31 12.72
N HIS A 53 -14.00 -6.48 11.39
CA HIS A 53 -12.82 -6.87 10.62
C HIS A 53 -11.85 -5.70 10.36
N GLY A 54 -12.12 -4.51 10.92
CA GLY A 54 -11.23 -3.35 10.83
C GLY A 54 -11.12 -2.76 9.42
N ILE A 55 -12.14 -2.97 8.58
CA ILE A 55 -12.22 -2.40 7.23
C ILE A 55 -12.67 -0.95 7.31
N ILE A 56 -13.68 -0.70 8.14
CA ILE A 56 -14.18 0.63 8.49
C ILE A 56 -13.99 0.90 9.98
N GLN A 57 -14.09 2.17 10.37
CA GLN A 57 -13.99 2.60 11.76
C GLN A 57 -14.79 3.88 11.97
N HIS A 58 -15.45 3.99 13.11
CA HIS A 58 -16.07 5.23 13.57
C HIS A 58 -14.99 6.29 13.80
N VAL A 59 -15.19 7.52 13.32
CA VAL A 59 -14.14 8.55 13.36
C VAL A 59 -13.61 8.87 14.76
N SER A 60 -14.47 8.83 15.78
CA SER A 60 -14.08 8.98 17.20
C SER A 60 -13.71 7.65 17.89
N SER A 61 -13.87 6.51 17.22
CA SER A 61 -13.68 5.16 17.76
C SER A 61 -14.53 4.81 19.00
N LYS A 62 -15.63 5.54 19.26
CA LYS A 62 -16.53 5.32 20.42
C LYS A 62 -17.79 4.49 20.11
N HIS A 63 -18.14 4.32 18.83
CA HIS A 63 -19.42 3.72 18.43
C HIS A 63 -19.24 2.51 17.52
N HIS A 64 -20.14 1.55 17.66
CA HIS A 64 -20.29 0.42 16.73
C HIS A 64 -21.09 0.86 15.48
N PHE A 65 -21.20 0.01 14.45
CA PHE A 65 -21.95 0.35 13.25
C PHE A 65 -23.46 0.20 13.48
N MET A 66 -24.22 1.25 13.15
CA MET A 66 -25.68 1.28 13.19
C MET A 66 -26.21 2.30 12.18
N ASP A 67 -27.42 2.08 11.69
CA ASP A 67 -28.10 2.97 10.76
C ASP A 67 -28.34 4.35 11.38
N SER A 68 -27.45 5.28 11.07
CA SER A 68 -27.36 6.59 11.71
C SER A 68 -26.56 7.57 10.86
N ASN A 69 -26.54 8.83 11.28
CA ASN A 69 -25.72 9.87 10.67
C ASN A 69 -24.30 9.95 11.26
N LEU A 70 -23.90 8.94 12.04
CA LEU A 70 -22.53 8.84 12.56
C LEU A 70 -21.53 8.68 11.42
N LEU A 71 -20.34 9.26 11.60
CA LEU A 71 -19.30 9.25 10.59
C LEU A 71 -18.36 8.06 10.76
N TYR A 72 -18.09 7.43 9.62
CA TYR A 72 -17.12 6.35 9.52
C TYR A 72 -16.12 6.64 8.41
N GLN A 73 -14.96 6.03 8.53
CA GLN A 73 -13.88 6.08 7.55
C GLN A 73 -13.40 4.67 7.26
N PHE A 74 -12.93 4.43 6.04
CA PHE A 74 -12.24 3.19 5.73
C PHE A 74 -10.83 3.21 6.34
N ARG A 75 -10.52 2.24 7.21
CA ARG A 75 -9.15 2.02 7.70
C ARG A 75 -8.29 1.33 6.65
N MET A 76 -8.93 0.56 5.77
CA MET A 76 -8.25 -0.14 4.69
C MET A 76 -7.89 0.86 3.61
N ASN A 77 -6.60 1.00 3.35
CA ASN A 77 -6.14 1.72 2.18
C ASN A 77 -6.46 0.86 0.95
N PHE A 78 -7.60 1.09 0.30
CA PHE A 78 -8.00 0.38 -0.92
C PHE A 78 -7.03 0.56 -2.09
N ARG A 79 -6.09 1.52 -2.03
CA ARG A 79 -4.97 1.58 -2.99
C ARG A 79 -3.95 0.45 -2.76
N ARG A 80 -3.99 -0.23 -1.61
CA ARG A 80 -3.21 -1.44 -1.32
C ARG A 80 -4.08 -2.65 -1.63
N ARG A 81 -4.12 -3.00 -2.92
CA ARG A 81 -4.87 -4.12 -3.54
C ARG A 81 -4.89 -5.40 -2.70
N ARG A 82 -3.85 -5.71 -1.93
CA ARG A 82 -3.77 -6.91 -1.06
C ARG A 82 -4.85 -6.98 0.02
N ARG A 83 -5.15 -5.89 0.74
CA ARG A 83 -6.17 -5.91 1.81
C ARG A 83 -7.55 -6.26 1.26
N LEU A 84 -7.82 -5.76 0.05
CA LEU A 84 -9.03 -6.08 -0.68
C LEU A 84 -9.00 -7.54 -1.19
N MET A 85 -7.88 -7.99 -1.77
CA MET A 85 -7.76 -9.37 -2.25
C MET A 85 -7.92 -10.40 -1.12
N GLU A 86 -7.29 -10.21 0.05
CA GLU A 86 -7.45 -11.11 1.21
C GLU A 86 -8.91 -11.24 1.67
N LEU A 87 -9.70 -10.17 1.57
CA LEU A 87 -11.13 -10.19 1.88
C LEU A 87 -12.00 -10.75 0.75
N LEU A 88 -11.58 -10.59 -0.50
CA LEU A 88 -12.30 -11.03 -1.70
C LEU A 88 -11.94 -12.45 -2.16
N THR A 89 -11.03 -13.17 -1.47
CA THR A 89 -10.59 -14.52 -1.90
C THR A 89 -11.62 -15.60 -1.56
N GLU A 90 -12.90 -15.35 -1.82
CA GLU A 90 -13.83 -16.38 -2.29
C GLU A 90 -14.45 -15.89 -3.60
N LYS A 91 -13.78 -16.26 -4.71
CA LYS A 91 -14.20 -16.10 -6.11
C LYS A 91 -14.13 -14.68 -6.70
N SER A 92 -13.11 -14.49 -7.54
CA SER A 92 -13.24 -14.21 -8.98
C SER A 92 -12.43 -13.02 -9.55
N HIS A 93 -11.69 -13.38 -10.61
CA HIS A 93 -11.38 -12.70 -11.87
C HIS A 93 -11.09 -11.18 -11.94
N LEU A 94 -9.82 -10.90 -12.25
CA LEU A 94 -9.25 -9.86 -13.14
C LEU A 94 -10.13 -8.62 -13.44
N VAL A 95 -9.78 -7.48 -12.81
CA VAL A 95 -10.22 -6.14 -13.24
C VAL A 95 -8.99 -5.23 -13.47
N PRO A 96 -8.99 -4.36 -14.51
CA PRO A 96 -7.83 -3.57 -14.92
C PRO A 96 -7.47 -2.43 -13.95
N GLU A 97 -6.19 -2.10 -13.94
CA GLU A 97 -5.50 -1.33 -12.91
C GLU A 97 -5.51 0.18 -13.17
N SER A 98 -5.91 0.99 -12.17
CA SER A 98 -5.59 2.42 -12.11
C SER A 98 -4.47 2.65 -11.09
N HIS A 99 -3.30 3.05 -11.57
CA HIS A 99 -2.06 3.08 -10.79
C HIS A 99 -1.67 4.49 -10.35
N ASP A 100 -1.85 4.78 -9.07
CA ASP A 100 -1.07 5.84 -8.40
C ASP A 100 -0.51 5.33 -7.09
N SER A 101 0.81 5.27 -7.02
CA SER A 101 1.58 4.85 -5.85
C SER A 101 1.28 5.79 -4.66
N PRO A 102 0.84 5.29 -3.50
CA PRO A 102 0.38 6.13 -2.38
C PRO A 102 1.51 6.83 -1.59
N PHE A 103 2.78 6.66 -1.97
CA PHE A 103 3.95 7.24 -1.29
C PHE A 103 4.52 8.48 -2.00
N CYS A 104 3.67 9.31 -2.61
CA CYS A 104 4.08 10.64 -3.04
C CYS A 104 4.30 11.52 -1.80
N LEU A 105 5.55 11.62 -1.33
CA LEU A 105 5.94 12.71 -0.44
C LEU A 105 5.63 14.04 -1.15
N ARG A 106 4.63 14.75 -0.65
CA ARG A 106 4.22 16.08 -1.14
C ARG A 106 5.36 17.05 -0.85
N LYS A 107 5.94 17.64 -1.90
CA LYS A 107 6.87 18.77 -1.75
C LYS A 107 6.07 20.01 -1.34
N GLN A 108 6.43 20.61 -0.21
CA GLN A 108 5.99 21.96 0.15
C GLN A 108 6.82 22.98 -0.67
N ASN A 109 6.08 23.93 -1.24
CA ASN A 109 6.47 25.21 -1.82
C ASN A 109 7.11 25.31 -3.23
N HIS A 110 6.31 26.03 -4.03
CA HIS A 110 6.52 27.08 -5.03
C HIS A 110 7.58 26.94 -6.14
N ASP A 111 7.08 27.33 -7.30
CA ASP A 111 7.74 27.82 -8.50
C ASP A 111 8.19 26.83 -9.58
N HIS A 112 8.02 27.32 -10.81
CA HIS A 112 7.71 26.57 -12.01
C HIS A 112 8.89 25.76 -12.59
N LYS A 113 8.51 24.66 -13.27
CA LYS A 113 9.24 24.06 -14.42
C LYS A 113 10.45 23.18 -14.11
N LYS A 114 10.26 21.97 -13.55
CA LYS A 114 11.00 20.73 -13.92
C LYS A 114 10.10 19.50 -13.71
N HIS A 115 10.18 18.56 -14.65
CA HIS A 115 9.52 17.25 -14.61
C HIS A 115 9.67 16.60 -13.22
N THR A 116 8.59 16.05 -12.70
CA THR A 116 8.46 15.43 -11.37
C THR A 116 9.17 14.07 -11.28
N THR A 117 10.48 14.05 -11.52
CA THR A 117 11.30 12.87 -11.20
C THR A 117 11.74 12.96 -9.75
N PHE A 118 11.21 12.10 -8.89
CA PHE A 118 11.73 11.88 -7.55
C PHE A 118 13.25 11.71 -7.60
N LEU A 119 13.98 12.37 -6.68
CA LEU A 119 15.43 12.19 -6.58
C LEU A 119 15.72 10.75 -6.14
N SER A 120 16.48 10.01 -6.95
CA SER A 120 16.97 8.68 -6.58
C SER A 120 17.87 8.78 -5.35
N VAL A 121 17.81 7.79 -4.45
CA VAL A 121 18.80 7.66 -3.36
C VAL A 121 20.18 7.22 -3.86
N LEU A 122 20.26 6.70 -5.08
CA LEU A 122 21.52 6.28 -5.68
C LEU A 122 22.31 7.49 -6.18
N LYS A 123 23.58 7.59 -5.77
CA LYS A 123 24.52 8.62 -6.24
C LYS A 123 25.01 8.38 -7.67
N ARG A 124 25.01 7.12 -8.12
CA ARG A 124 25.43 6.68 -9.45
C ARG A 124 24.55 5.55 -9.94
N THR A 125 24.52 5.33 -11.25
CA THR A 125 23.95 4.12 -11.84
C THR A 125 24.84 2.92 -11.54
N VAL A 126 24.21 1.81 -11.17
CA VAL A 126 24.83 0.50 -10.93
C VAL A 126 24.13 -0.49 -11.86
N THR A 127 24.88 -1.37 -12.52
CA THR A 127 24.30 -2.36 -13.43
C THR A 127 24.27 -3.75 -12.79
N PRO A 128 23.41 -4.67 -13.27
CA PRO A 128 23.44 -6.08 -12.85
C PRO A 128 24.82 -6.73 -12.97
N GLU A 129 25.54 -6.43 -14.05
CA GLU A 129 26.87 -6.99 -14.33
C GLU A 129 27.90 -6.51 -13.32
N GLU A 130 27.76 -5.27 -12.83
CA GLU A 130 28.60 -4.74 -11.77
C GLU A 130 28.34 -5.44 -10.44
N LEU A 131 27.07 -5.65 -10.07
CA LEU A 131 26.69 -6.34 -8.82
C LEU A 131 27.17 -7.79 -8.79
N LEU A 132 27.17 -8.46 -9.94
CA LEU A 132 27.59 -9.85 -10.07
C LEU A 132 29.09 -10.03 -10.31
N ARG A 133 29.84 -8.94 -10.54
CA ARG A 133 31.27 -9.02 -10.85
C ARG A 133 32.02 -9.62 -9.66
N PRO A 134 32.82 -10.69 -9.85
CA PRO A 134 33.66 -11.24 -8.80
C PRO A 134 34.57 -10.17 -8.19
N GLY A 135 34.60 -10.09 -6.85
CA GLY A 135 35.40 -9.10 -6.13
C GLY A 135 34.84 -7.67 -6.15
N ALA A 136 33.65 -7.44 -6.71
CA ALA A 136 32.98 -6.15 -6.56
C ALA A 136 32.67 -5.88 -5.08
N PRO A 137 32.67 -4.60 -4.65
CA PRO A 137 32.52 -4.22 -3.24
C PRO A 137 31.05 -4.30 -2.81
N TYR A 138 30.39 -5.42 -3.04
CA TYR A 138 28.99 -5.65 -2.67
C TYR A 138 28.85 -6.88 -1.78
N ALA A 139 28.16 -6.73 -0.66
CA ALA A 139 27.80 -7.83 0.21
C ALA A 139 26.35 -8.24 -0.03
N ARG A 140 26.11 -9.55 -0.14
CA ARG A 140 24.75 -10.11 -0.23
C ARG A 140 24.17 -10.30 1.17
N LYS A 141 22.91 -9.93 1.34
CA LYS A 141 22.11 -10.15 2.56
C LYS A 141 20.78 -10.80 2.22
N THR A 142 20.27 -11.59 3.15
CA THR A 142 18.95 -12.20 3.04
C THR A 142 18.08 -11.75 4.20
N PHE A 143 16.90 -11.25 3.91
CA PHE A 143 15.92 -10.78 4.88
C PHE A 143 14.66 -11.62 4.83
N THR A 144 14.12 -11.98 5.99
CA THR A 144 12.78 -12.54 6.11
C THR A 144 11.89 -11.51 6.80
N ILE A 145 10.92 -10.96 6.07
CA ILE A 145 10.11 -9.83 6.50
C ILE A 145 8.65 -10.27 6.55
N ILE A 146 8.07 -10.27 7.75
CA ILE A 146 6.65 -10.54 7.94
C ILE A 146 5.91 -9.21 7.87
N GLY A 147 5.04 -9.04 6.87
CA GLY A 147 4.26 -7.81 6.72
C GLY A 147 3.33 -7.56 7.91
N ASP A 148 3.09 -6.30 8.26
CA ASP A 148 2.03 -5.90 9.18
C ASP A 148 0.71 -5.72 8.41
N ALA A 149 -0.31 -5.17 9.09
CA ALA A 149 -1.57 -4.91 8.42
C ALA A 149 -1.39 -3.95 7.23
N VAL A 150 -0.47 -2.99 7.29
CA VAL A 150 -0.28 -1.91 6.31
C VAL A 150 0.61 -2.37 5.15
N GLY A 151 1.63 -3.19 5.39
CA GLY A 151 2.54 -3.76 4.39
C GLY A 151 3.87 -4.14 5.04
N TRP A 152 4.98 -3.90 4.34
CA TRP A 152 6.31 -4.24 4.88
C TRP A 152 7.15 -3.02 5.26
N GLY A 153 6.66 -1.81 5.02
CA GLY A 153 7.40 -0.59 5.39
C GLY A 153 8.62 -0.30 4.51
N PHE A 154 8.60 -0.62 3.22
CA PHE A 154 9.65 -0.21 2.28
C PHE A 154 9.09 0.16 0.90
N VAL A 155 9.89 0.87 0.11
CA VAL A 155 9.57 1.25 -1.27
C VAL A 155 10.66 0.77 -2.21
N VAL A 156 10.28 0.06 -3.27
CA VAL A 156 11.18 -0.35 -4.35
C VAL A 156 11.05 0.60 -5.53
N ARG A 157 12.17 0.98 -6.13
CA ARG A 157 12.27 1.73 -7.38
C ARG A 157 13.39 1.12 -8.23
N GLY A 158 13.70 1.78 -9.35
CA GLY A 158 14.73 1.33 -10.27
C GLY A 158 14.16 0.56 -11.46
N ASN A 159 15.02 0.31 -12.43
CA ASN A 159 14.69 -0.51 -13.58
C ASN A 159 15.48 -1.80 -13.48
N LYS A 160 16.77 -1.79 -13.80
CA LYS A 160 17.63 -2.97 -13.74
C LYS A 160 19.01 -2.53 -13.26
N PRO A 161 19.39 -2.80 -12.00
CA PRO A 161 18.62 -3.47 -10.94
C PRO A 161 17.58 -2.55 -10.27
N CYS A 162 16.63 -3.17 -9.58
CA CYS A 162 15.77 -2.45 -8.62
C CYS A 162 16.49 -2.22 -7.29
N HIS A 163 16.13 -1.15 -6.58
CA HIS A 163 16.71 -0.80 -5.28
C HIS A 163 15.66 -0.34 -4.26
N VAL A 164 15.99 -0.49 -2.98
CA VAL A 164 15.22 0.03 -1.86
C VAL A 164 15.41 1.56 -1.82
N GLN A 165 14.34 2.28 -2.14
CA GLN A 165 14.31 3.74 -2.18
C GLN A 165 14.02 4.36 -0.81
N ALA A 166 13.20 3.69 -0.01
CA ALA A 166 12.80 4.16 1.32
C ALA A 166 12.48 2.98 2.23
N VAL A 167 12.70 3.17 3.53
CA VAL A 167 12.31 2.24 4.60
C VAL A 167 11.65 3.05 5.71
N ASP A 168 10.49 2.61 6.17
CA ASP A 168 9.83 3.14 7.37
C ASP A 168 10.61 2.68 8.60
N PRO A 169 11.21 3.59 9.40
CA PRO A 169 12.01 3.22 10.57
C PRO A 169 11.25 2.41 11.63
N SER A 170 9.92 2.55 11.66
CA SER A 170 9.04 1.80 12.58
C SER A 170 8.43 0.54 11.97
N GLY A 171 8.71 0.28 10.68
CA GLY A 171 8.07 -0.77 9.91
C GLY A 171 8.81 -2.12 9.94
N PRO A 172 8.14 -3.19 9.46
CA PRO A 172 8.71 -4.54 9.47
C PRO A 172 10.06 -4.70 8.75
N ALA A 173 10.26 -4.01 7.63
CA ALA A 173 11.51 -4.05 6.87
C ALA A 173 12.68 -3.45 7.67
N ALA A 174 12.47 -2.31 8.34
CA ALA A 174 13.50 -1.73 9.22
C ALA A 174 13.83 -2.67 10.38
N ALA A 175 12.82 -3.30 11.00
CA ALA A 175 13.02 -4.27 12.07
C ALA A 175 13.83 -5.50 11.60
N SER A 176 13.76 -5.84 10.31
CA SER A 176 14.56 -6.90 9.70
C SER A 176 15.98 -6.46 9.31
N GLY A 177 16.31 -5.18 9.46
CA GLY A 177 17.61 -4.60 9.09
C GLY A 177 17.72 -4.14 7.63
N MET A 178 16.59 -4.02 6.90
CA MET A 178 16.57 -3.47 5.55
C MET A 178 16.93 -1.98 5.58
N LYS A 179 17.74 -1.56 4.60
CA LYS A 179 18.22 -0.18 4.46
C LYS A 179 17.92 0.36 3.07
N VAL A 180 17.95 1.68 2.94
CA VAL A 180 17.95 2.34 1.62
C VAL A 180 19.23 2.00 0.84
N CYS A 181 19.18 2.10 -0.48
CA CYS A 181 20.28 1.80 -1.40
C CYS A 181 20.69 0.32 -1.49
N GLN A 182 19.88 -0.60 -0.94
CA GLN A 182 20.07 -2.03 -1.16
C GLN A 182 19.45 -2.46 -2.50
N PHE A 183 20.20 -3.18 -3.33
CA PHE A 183 19.77 -3.67 -4.63
C PHE A 183 19.06 -5.01 -4.51
N VAL A 184 17.87 -5.14 -5.09
CA VAL A 184 17.05 -6.35 -4.97
C VAL A 184 17.52 -7.41 -5.96
N ILE A 185 17.95 -8.56 -5.44
CA ILE A 185 18.44 -9.69 -6.25
C ILE A 185 17.33 -10.71 -6.45
N SER A 186 16.62 -11.07 -5.38
CA SER A 186 15.52 -12.03 -5.44
C SER A 186 14.38 -11.69 -4.48
N VAL A 187 13.17 -12.12 -4.84
CA VAL A 187 11.97 -12.06 -4.00
C VAL A 187 11.36 -13.46 -3.97
N ASN A 188 11.28 -14.06 -2.78
CA ASN A 188 10.78 -15.41 -2.53
C ASN A 188 11.44 -16.47 -3.43
N GLY A 189 12.76 -16.36 -3.60
CA GLY A 189 13.56 -17.28 -4.43
C GLY A 189 13.50 -16.98 -5.94
N LEU A 190 12.67 -16.05 -6.40
CA LEU A 190 12.65 -15.62 -7.79
C LEU A 190 13.68 -14.53 -8.03
N ASN A 191 14.62 -14.77 -8.94
CA ASN A 191 15.59 -13.74 -9.35
C ASN A 191 14.88 -12.58 -10.07
N VAL A 192 15.13 -11.37 -9.61
CA VAL A 192 14.53 -10.13 -10.14
C VAL A 192 15.55 -9.09 -10.56
N LEU A 193 16.82 -9.46 -10.64
CA LEU A 193 17.93 -8.54 -10.91
C LEU A 193 17.75 -7.77 -12.23
N HIS A 194 17.15 -8.43 -13.23
CA HIS A 194 16.87 -7.86 -14.55
C HIS A 194 15.40 -7.47 -14.75
N ALA A 195 14.62 -7.41 -13.67
CA ALA A 195 13.21 -7.03 -13.69
C ALA A 195 13.02 -5.59 -13.21
N ASP A 196 12.07 -4.88 -13.83
CA ASP A 196 11.73 -3.52 -13.45
C ASP A 196 10.93 -3.44 -12.15
N TYR A 197 10.86 -2.26 -11.54
CA TYR A 197 10.18 -2.12 -10.25
C TYR A 197 8.70 -2.47 -10.32
N ARG A 198 8.05 -2.38 -11.51
CA ARG A 198 6.66 -2.77 -11.69
C ARG A 198 6.50 -4.27 -11.50
N THR A 199 7.35 -5.07 -12.15
CA THR A 199 7.39 -6.52 -12.02
C THR A 199 7.72 -6.93 -10.58
N VAL A 200 8.77 -6.33 -10.00
CA VAL A 200 9.16 -6.60 -8.60
C VAL A 200 8.05 -6.25 -7.62
N SER A 201 7.41 -5.09 -7.79
CA SER A 201 6.29 -4.67 -6.95
C SER A 201 5.10 -5.62 -7.10
N ASN A 202 4.80 -6.09 -8.30
CA ASN A 202 3.71 -7.03 -8.52
C ASN A 202 3.98 -8.37 -7.80
N LEU A 203 5.19 -8.91 -7.90
CA LEU A 203 5.60 -10.12 -7.16
C LEU A 203 5.45 -9.93 -5.65
N ILE A 204 5.96 -8.81 -5.13
CA ILE A 204 5.84 -8.44 -3.72
C ILE A 204 4.38 -8.27 -3.32
N LEU A 205 3.52 -7.67 -4.14
CA LEU A 205 2.13 -7.29 -3.79
C LEU A 205 1.09 -8.40 -4.01
N THR A 206 1.43 -9.43 -4.78
CA THR A 206 0.58 -10.60 -5.01
C THR A 206 1.07 -11.85 -4.28
N GLY A 207 2.31 -11.85 -3.81
CA GLY A 207 2.91 -12.94 -3.04
C GLY A 207 2.43 -13.04 -1.58
N PRO A 208 2.99 -14.00 -0.82
CA PRO A 208 2.66 -14.23 0.59
C PRO A 208 3.05 -13.05 1.49
N ARG A 209 2.47 -13.02 2.69
CA ARG A 209 2.72 -11.99 3.71
C ARG A 209 4.16 -12.02 4.26
N THR A 210 4.76 -13.20 4.32
CA THR A 210 6.19 -13.35 4.63
C THR A 210 6.97 -13.26 3.33
N ILE A 211 7.88 -12.30 3.26
CA ILE A 211 8.76 -12.11 2.12
C ILE A 211 10.18 -12.53 2.51
N VAL A 212 10.78 -13.39 1.70
CA VAL A 212 12.21 -13.65 1.73
C VAL A 212 12.86 -12.86 0.61
N MET A 213 13.71 -11.89 0.93
CA MET A 213 14.40 -11.06 -0.05
C MET A 213 15.90 -11.21 0.05
N GLU A 214 16.54 -11.48 -1.07
CA GLU A 214 17.99 -11.32 -1.18
C GLU A 214 18.30 -9.96 -1.79
N VAL A 215 19.20 -9.23 -1.16
CA VAL A 215 19.68 -7.94 -1.62
C VAL A 215 21.19 -7.89 -1.64
N MET A 216 21.74 -6.93 -2.38
CA MET A 216 23.16 -6.55 -2.31
C MET A 216 23.29 -5.10 -1.84
N GLU A 217 24.29 -4.83 -1.03
CA GLU A 217 24.63 -3.46 -0.59
C GLU A 217 26.13 -3.21 -0.73
N GLU A 218 26.51 -1.97 -0.97
CA GLU A 218 27.93 -1.59 -1.09
C GLU A 218 28.60 -1.78 0.27
N ILE A 219 29.77 -2.42 0.27
CA ILE A 219 30.58 -2.60 1.47
C ILE A 219 31.18 -1.24 1.80
N GLU A 220 30.83 -0.70 2.98
CA GLU A 220 31.49 0.51 3.47
C GLU A 220 32.98 0.22 3.66
N PRO A 221 33.87 1.06 3.11
CA PRO A 221 35.32 0.88 3.23
C PRO A 221 35.83 1.05 4.67
#